data_AF-A0A7Y2UU44-F1
#
_entry.id   AF-A0A7Y2UU44-F1
#
_cell.length_a   1.000
_cell.length_b   1.000
_cell.length_c   1.000
_cell.angle_alpha   90.00
_cell.angle_beta   90.00
_cell.angle_gamma   90.00
#
_symmetry.space_group_name_H-M   'P 1'
#
loop_
_entity.id
_entity.type
_entity.pdbx_description
1 polymer ?
#
loop_
_entity_poly.entity_id
_entity_poly.type
_entity_poly.pdbx_seq_one_letter_code
_entity_poly.pdbx_strand_id
1 'polypeptide(L)' 'ANAVVHQLVGGLRAAMGYTGCATVPEMRKNCSFVKITGAGLKESHVHDVQITRESPNYRIG' A
#
# COMPACT_ATOMS: atom_id res chain seq x y z
N ALA A 1 -19.35 0.74 4.86
CA ALA A 1 -18.50 1.94 4.64
C ALA A 1 -17.36 2.05 5.65
N ASN A 2 -17.63 2.02 6.97
CA ASN A 2 -16.61 2.25 8.01
C ASN A 2 -15.39 1.30 7.93
N ALA A 3 -15.61 0.00 7.68
CA ALA A 3 -14.52 -0.97 7.52
C ALA A 3 -13.59 -0.68 6.33
N VAL A 4 -14.11 -0.13 5.23
CA VAL A 4 -13.32 0.23 4.05
C VAL A 4 -12.46 1.45 4.35
N VAL A 5 -13.06 2.49 4.95
CA VAL A 5 -12.33 3.71 5.35
C VAL A 5 -11.21 3.36 6.34
N HIS A 6 -11.46 2.45 7.28
CA HIS A 6 -10.45 1.97 8.22
C HIS A 6 -9.24 1.34 7.49
N GLN A 7 -9.47 0.47 6.49
CA GLN A 7 -8.37 -0.13 5.72
C GLN A 7 -7.61 0.90 4.88
N LEU A 8 -8.31 1.86 4.27
CA LEU A 8 -7.68 2.93 3.50
C LEU A 8 -6.81 3.85 4.37
N VAL A 9 -7.35 4.31 5.51
CA VAL A 9 -6.61 5.15 6.47
C VAL A 9 -5.46 4.37 7.10
N GLY A 10 -5.65 3.08 7.40
CA GLY A 10 -4.60 2.19 7.90
C GLY A 10 -3.43 2.06 6.92
N GLY A 11 -3.72 1.84 5.64
CA GLY A 11 -2.70 1.78 4.59
C GLY A 11 -1.92 3.10 4.44
N LEU A 12 -2.61 4.24 4.47
CA LEU A 12 -1.96 5.56 4.42
C LEU A 12 -1.03 5.78 5.63
N ARG A 13 -1.48 5.45 6.84
CA ARG A 13 -0.65 5.59 8.06
C ARG A 13 0.57 4.67 8.03
N ALA A 14 0.43 3.44 7.53
CA ALA A 14 1.55 2.54 7.35
C ALA A 14 2.58 3.12 6.36
N ALA A 15 2.13 3.66 5.22
CA ALA A 15 3.00 4.33 4.24
C ALA A 15 3.72 5.54 4.84
N MET A 16 3.02 6.38 5.60
CA MET A 16 3.61 7.51 6.32
C MET A 16 4.69 7.08 7.34
N GLY A 17 4.49 5.92 8.00
CA GLY A 17 5.49 5.32 8.86
C GLY A 17 6.75 4.87 8.10
N TYR A 18 6.60 4.19 6.96
CA TYR A 18 7.73 3.78 6.11
C TYR A 18 8.53 4.97 5.56
N THR A 19 7.86 6.09 5.28
CA THR A 19 8.51 7.30 4.75
C THR A 19 8.90 8.31 5.82
N GLY A 20 8.70 8.01 7.10
CA GLY A 20 9.07 8.88 8.22
C GLY A 20 8.35 10.22 8.23
N CYS A 21 7.14 10.30 7.66
CA CYS A 21 6.38 11.54 7.55
C CYS A 21 5.26 11.57 8.61
N ALA A 22 5.28 12.55 9.51
CA ALA A 22 4.28 12.67 10.57
C ALA A 22 2.96 13.25 10.06
N THR A 23 2.99 14.00 8.95
CA THR A 23 1.82 14.67 8.38
C THR A 23 1.66 14.42 6.87
N VAL A 24 0.44 14.57 6.36
CA VAL A 24 0.15 14.44 4.92
C VAL A 24 0.92 15.49 4.09
N PRO A 25 1.03 16.76 4.51
CA PRO A 25 1.87 17.73 3.82
C PRO A 25 3.35 17.34 3.74
N GLU A 26 3.92 16.79 4.83
CA GLU A 26 5.30 16.26 4.81
C GLU A 26 5.45 15.13 3.81
N MET A 27 4.52 14.17 3.81
CA MET A 27 4.54 13.04 2.88
C MET A 27 4.52 13.51 1.43
N ARG A 28 3.67 14.51 1.11
CA ARG A 28 3.58 15.09 -0.24
C ARG A 28 4.86 15.81 -0.68
N LYS A 29 5.66 16.33 0.24
CA LYS A 29 6.88 17.10 -0.06
C LYS A 29 8.15 16.24 -0.03
N ASN A 30 8.23 15.29 0.90
CA ASN A 30 9.47 14.60 1.26
C ASN A 30 9.57 13.17 0.68
N CYS A 31 8.47 12.59 0.19
CA CYS A 31 8.52 11.24 -0.39
C CYS A 31 9.22 11.24 -1.75
N SER A 32 10.07 10.24 -1.95
CA SER A 32 10.73 9.97 -3.22
C SER A 32 10.08 8.77 -3.89
N PHE A 33 9.86 8.86 -5.20
CA PHE A 33 9.33 7.77 -6.00
C PHE A 33 10.43 7.21 -6.91
N VAL A 34 10.36 5.90 -7.13
CA VAL A 34 11.22 5.20 -8.09
C VAL A 34 10.37 4.61 -9.19
N LYS A 35 10.91 4.59 -10.42
CA LYS A 35 10.24 3.94 -11.54
C LYS A 35 10.52 2.44 -11.49
N ILE A 36 9.47 1.64 -11.39
CA ILE A 36 9.55 0.17 -11.46
C ILE A 36 9.25 -0.34 -12.87
N THR A 37 9.68 -1.57 -13.15
CA THR A 37 9.38 -2.28 -14.39
C THR A 37 8.06 -3.07 -14.26
N GLY A 38 7.55 -3.59 -15.37
CA GLY A 38 6.40 -4.51 -15.33
C GLY A 38 6.68 -5.81 -14.56
N ALA A 39 7.94 -6.26 -14.53
CA ALA A 39 8.36 -7.37 -13.67
C ALA A 39 8.31 -6.97 -12.17
N GLY A 40 8.80 -5.78 -11.83
CA GLY A 40 8.72 -5.26 -10.46
C GLY A 40 7.27 -5.08 -9.97
N LEU A 41 6.34 -4.76 -10.86
CA LEU A 41 4.91 -4.74 -10.51
C LEU A 41 4.40 -6.13 -10.15
N LYS A 42 4.71 -7.16 -10.93
CA LYS A 42 4.33 -8.55 -10.62
C LYS A 42 4.93 -9.02 -9.30
N GLU A 43 6.19 -8.69 -9.06
CA GLU A 43 6.89 -8.98 -7.80
C GLU A 43 6.23 -8.29 -6.60
N SER A 44 5.74 -7.06 -6.77
CA SER A 44 5.09 -6.32 -5.68
C SER A 44 3.73 -6.91 -5.27
N HIS A 45 3.04 -7.58 -6.19
CA HIS A 45 1.80 -8.30 -5.91
C HIS A 45 2.09 -9.68 -5.31
N VAL A 46 1.09 -10.26 -4.66
CA VAL A 46 1.15 -11.67 -4.24
C VAL A 46 1.41 -12.55 -5.47
N HIS A 47 2.52 -13.29 -5.45
CA HIS A 47 2.93 -14.20 -6.52
C HIS A 47 3.41 -15.53 -5.93
N ASP A 48 3.36 -16.59 -6.74
CA ASP A 48 3.80 -17.95 -6.43
C ASP A 48 3.14 -18.64 -5.21
N VAL A 49 1.99 -18.12 -4.75
CA VAL A 49 1.19 -18.70 -3.66
C VAL A 49 -0.30 -18.67 -3.97
N GLN A 50 -1.04 -19.65 -3.46
CA GLN A 50 -2.50 -19.64 -3.49
C GLN A 50 -3.07 -18.89 -2.27
N ILE A 51 -3.90 -17.89 -2.54
CA ILE A 51 -4.62 -17.15 -1.49
C ILE A 51 -5.79 -18.03 -1.01
N THR A 52 -5.70 -18.56 0.20
CA THR A 52 -6.74 -19.44 0.77
C THR A 52 -7.81 -18.67 1.55
N ARG A 53 -7.55 -17.39 1.88
CA ARG A 53 -8.47 -16.51 2.60
C ARG A 53 -8.38 -15.10 2.05
N GLU A 54 -9.52 -14.46 1.85
CA GLU A 54 -9.56 -13.07 1.39
C GLU A 54 -9.04 -12.11 2.46
N SER A 55 -8.21 -11.16 2.02
CA SER A 55 -7.77 -10.05 2.87
C SER A 55 -8.76 -8.90 2.84
N PRO A 56 -9.05 -8.23 3.97
CA PRO A 56 -9.93 -7.07 4.00
C PRO A 56 -9.40 -5.86 3.20
N ASN A 57 -8.12 -5.82 2.84
CA ASN A 57 -7.46 -4.71 2.14
C ASN A 57 -6.80 -5.08 0.80
N TYR A 58 -6.91 -6.34 0.35
CA TYR A 58 -6.30 -6.80 -0.89
C TYR A 58 -7.31 -7.63 -1.68
N ARG A 59 -7.96 -6.98 -2.66
CA ARG A 59 -8.89 -7.62 -3.59
C ARG A 59 -8.23 -7.72 -4.96
N ILE A 60 -8.14 -8.92 -5.50
CA ILE A 60 -7.71 -9.14 -6.88
C ILE A 60 -8.87 -8.68 -7.77
N GLY A 61 -8.61 -7.70 -8.64
CA GLY A 61 -9.50 -7.25 -9.70
C GLY A 61 -9.06 -7.77 -11.04
#